data_AF-A0A916F6W4-F1
#
_entry.id   AF-A0A916F6W4-F1
#
_cell.length_a   1.000
_cell.length_b   1.000
_cell.length_c   1.000
_cell.angle_alpha   90.00
_cell.angle_beta   90.00
_cell.angle_gamma   90.00
#
_symmetry.space_group_name_H-M   'P 1'
#
loop_
_entity.id
_entity.type
_entity.pdbx_description
1 polymer ?
#
loop_
_entity_poly.entity_id
_entity_poly.type
_entity_poly.pdbx_seq_one_letter_code
_entity_poly.pdbx_strand_id
1 'polypeptide(L)'
;MNDETSSSKKWWHLLLFIGGTVLSVGALLYLAVLYFPSPSTANTSREDMILRRYFKIPNWQTLGYRPIYDPETRTITLNQDQSYDIDGLRITYQGLDGKKVVKLDVRVLAFDPETPFHYQLPIAAAREEFLLAGRRFKLISAGRNRFEFQHLFASVAK
;
A
#
# COMPACT_ATOMS: atom_id res chain seq x y z
N MET A 1 64.58 37.41 12.82
CA MET A 1 63.58 37.46 13.90
C MET A 1 62.41 38.28 13.39
N ASN A 2 61.18 37.77 13.52
CA ASN A 2 59.89 38.33 13.09
C ASN A 2 59.39 37.90 11.70
N ASP A 3 58.52 36.87 11.67
CA ASP A 3 57.39 36.83 10.72
C ASP A 3 56.23 35.89 11.12
N GLU A 4 56.00 35.63 12.42
CA GLU A 4 54.94 34.70 12.86
C GLU A 4 53.55 35.35 13.05
N THR A 5 53.44 36.68 13.06
CA THR A 5 52.18 37.36 13.36
C THR A 5 51.23 37.50 12.16
N SER A 6 51.72 37.30 10.93
CA SER A 6 50.93 37.43 9.69
C SER A 6 50.01 36.23 9.42
N SER A 7 50.42 35.03 9.85
CA SER A 7 49.67 33.78 9.59
C SER A 7 48.38 33.71 10.42
N SER A 8 48.44 34.07 11.71
CA SER A 8 47.31 33.96 12.65
C SER A 8 46.07 34.79 12.25
N LYS A 9 46.28 36.01 11.71
CA LYS A 9 45.16 36.87 11.28
C LYS A 9 44.38 36.28 10.11
N LYS A 10 45.05 35.60 9.17
CA LYS A 10 44.40 34.97 8.01
C LYS A 10 43.46 33.83 8.42
N TRP A 11 43.87 33.04 9.42
CA TRP A 11 43.06 31.96 9.98
C TRP A 11 41.79 32.48 10.69
N TRP A 12 41.89 33.61 11.37
CA TRP A 12 40.73 34.25 12.01
C TRP A 12 39.67 34.70 10.99
N HIS A 13 40.09 35.30 9.87
CA HIS A 13 39.15 35.69 8.82
C HIS A 13 38.51 34.47 8.14
N LEU A 14 39.26 33.38 7.96
CA LEU A 14 38.74 32.13 7.40
C LEU A 14 37.68 31.50 8.30
N LEU A 15 37.93 31.44 9.62
CA LEU A 15 36.96 30.89 10.59
C LEU A 15 35.68 31.71 10.65
N LEU A 16 35.78 33.04 10.63
CA LEU A 16 34.62 33.93 10.59
C LEU A 16 33.79 33.75 9.31
N PHE A 17 34.46 33.56 8.17
CA PHE A 17 33.78 33.32 6.90
C PHE A 17 33.00 32.00 6.91
N ILE A 18 33.63 30.92 7.38
CA ILE A 18 32.98 29.61 7.50
C ILE A 18 31.78 29.69 8.46
N GLY A 19 31.95 30.29 9.63
CA GLY A 19 30.87 30.46 10.60
C GLY A 19 29.67 31.23 10.04
N GLY A 20 29.93 32.31 9.31
CA GLY A 20 28.88 33.10 8.64
C GLY A 20 28.11 32.31 7.58
N THR A 21 28.81 31.50 6.78
CA THR A 21 28.15 30.68 5.74
C THR A 21 27.26 29.59 6.32
N VAL A 22 27.69 28.90 7.38
CA VAL A 22 26.89 27.85 8.04
C VAL A 22 25.62 28.44 8.64
N LEU A 23 25.72 29.59 9.31
CA LEU A 23 24.56 30.31 9.85
C LEU A 23 23.58 30.74 8.74
N SER A 24 24.10 31.26 7.63
CA SER A 24 23.27 31.70 6.50
C SER A 24 22.53 30.53 5.85
N VAL A 25 23.21 29.40 5.59
CA VAL A 25 22.58 28.19 5.03
C VAL A 25 21.56 27.61 6.00
N GLY A 26 21.88 27.55 7.30
CA GLY A 26 20.94 27.10 8.33
C GLY A 26 19.67 27.95 8.41
N ALA A 27 19.82 29.28 8.35
CA ALA A 27 18.69 30.21 8.31
C ALA A 27 17.84 30.05 7.05
N LEU A 28 18.47 29.86 5.89
CA LEU A 28 17.76 29.60 4.63
C LEU A 28 16.99 28.27 4.66
N LEU A 29 17.57 27.20 5.21
CA LEU A 29 16.88 25.92 5.37
C LEU A 29 15.72 26.04 6.37
N TYR A 30 15.90 26.78 7.46
CA TYR A 30 14.82 27.03 8.43
C TYR A 30 13.66 27.81 7.81
N LEU A 31 13.97 28.87 7.06
CA LEU A 31 12.97 29.61 6.29
C LEU A 31 12.32 28.73 5.22
N ALA A 32 13.08 27.85 4.55
CA ALA A 32 12.51 26.93 3.58
C ALA A 32 11.49 25.98 4.21
N VAL A 33 11.75 25.47 5.42
CA VAL A 33 10.80 24.63 6.16
C VAL A 33 9.54 25.41 6.56
N LEU A 34 9.67 26.69 6.94
CA LEU A 34 8.54 27.53 7.34
C LEU A 34 7.67 27.95 6.14
N TYR A 35 8.27 28.33 5.02
CA TYR A 35 7.57 28.90 3.87
C TYR A 35 7.21 27.89 2.79
N PHE A 36 7.91 26.75 2.73
CA PHE A 36 7.60 25.64 1.84
C PHE A 36 7.28 24.39 2.68
N PRO A 37 6.10 24.35 3.35
CA PRO A 37 5.67 23.14 4.02
C PRO A 37 5.68 21.98 3.03
N SER A 38 6.51 20.97 3.27
CA SER A 38 6.61 19.78 2.42
C SER A 38 5.20 19.23 2.15
N PRO A 39 4.79 19.04 0.89
CA PRO A 39 3.43 18.60 0.55
C PRO A 39 3.11 17.15 0.96
N SER A 40 3.91 16.51 1.82
CA SER A 40 3.91 15.06 2.03
C SER A 40 3.11 14.55 3.25
N THR A 41 2.20 15.32 3.85
CA THR A 41 1.32 14.80 4.90
C THR A 41 -0.17 15.07 4.70
N ALA A 42 -0.56 15.89 3.72
CA ALA A 42 -1.97 16.19 3.47
C ALA A 42 -2.67 15.21 2.49
N ASN A 43 -1.92 14.49 1.64
CA ASN A 43 -2.53 13.61 0.64
C ASN A 43 -2.90 12.21 1.14
N THR A 44 -2.28 11.73 2.23
CA THR A 44 -2.66 10.45 2.83
C THR A 44 -4.13 10.45 3.25
N SER A 45 -4.64 11.60 3.73
CA SER A 45 -6.03 11.70 4.19
C SER A 45 -7.04 11.66 3.04
N ARG A 46 -6.75 12.25 1.87
CA ARG A 46 -7.71 12.27 0.75
C ARG A 46 -7.75 10.95 0.00
N GLU A 47 -6.61 10.31 -0.23
CA GLU A 47 -6.54 8.98 -0.84
C GLU A 47 -7.12 7.90 0.10
N ASP A 48 -6.81 7.93 1.40
CA ASP A 48 -7.46 7.04 2.38
C ASP A 48 -8.97 7.29 2.47
N MET A 49 -9.43 8.54 2.33
CA MET A 49 -10.86 8.86 2.37
C MET A 49 -11.58 8.44 1.08
N ILE A 50 -10.92 8.51 -0.08
CA ILE A 50 -11.40 7.97 -1.35
C ILE A 50 -11.47 6.44 -1.26
N LEU A 51 -10.41 5.78 -0.79
CA LEU A 51 -10.41 4.32 -0.59
C LEU A 51 -11.51 3.90 0.39
N ARG A 52 -11.72 4.60 1.51
CA ARG A 52 -12.83 4.30 2.44
C ARG A 52 -14.23 4.57 1.85
N ARG A 53 -14.36 5.54 0.94
CA ARG A 53 -15.65 5.92 0.34
C ARG A 53 -16.04 5.00 -0.82
N TYR A 54 -15.09 4.51 -1.60
CA TYR A 54 -15.32 3.54 -2.69
C TYR A 54 -15.28 2.08 -2.20
N PHE A 55 -14.42 1.78 -1.23
CA PHE A 55 -14.43 0.50 -0.49
C PHE A 55 -15.21 0.68 0.81
N LYS A 56 -16.51 0.94 0.68
CA LYS A 56 -17.45 0.58 1.76
C LYS A 56 -17.51 -0.95 1.74
N ILE A 57 -16.47 -1.61 2.28
CA ILE A 57 -16.48 -3.04 2.55
C ILE A 57 -17.76 -3.24 3.37
N PRO A 58 -18.75 -3.98 2.86
CA PRO A 58 -19.96 -4.23 3.64
C PRO A 58 -19.49 -4.79 4.97
N ASN A 59 -19.81 -4.10 6.06
CA ASN A 59 -19.53 -4.57 7.41
C ASN A 59 -20.40 -5.81 7.64
N TRP A 60 -19.94 -6.97 7.19
CA TRP A 60 -20.66 -8.23 7.30
C TRP A 60 -20.62 -8.75 8.75
N GLN A 61 -19.74 -8.20 9.60
CA GLN A 61 -19.78 -8.43 11.04
C GLN A 61 -21.09 -7.88 11.64
N THR A 62 -21.64 -6.78 11.12
CA THR A 62 -22.93 -6.23 11.58
C THR A 62 -24.17 -7.06 11.19
N LEU A 63 -24.05 -8.06 10.31
CA LEU A 63 -25.18 -8.93 9.93
C LEU A 63 -25.26 -10.23 10.75
N GLY A 64 -24.35 -10.46 11.71
CA GLY A 64 -24.39 -11.63 12.61
C GLY A 64 -24.27 -13.00 11.94
N TYR A 65 -24.18 -13.05 10.61
CA TYR A 65 -24.08 -14.29 9.83
C TYR A 65 -22.61 -14.72 9.75
N ARG A 66 -22.22 -15.64 10.64
CA ARG A 66 -21.00 -16.45 10.48
C ARG A 66 -21.42 -17.77 9.82
N PRO A 67 -21.19 -17.97 8.51
CA PRO A 67 -21.31 -19.30 7.93
C PRO A 67 -20.41 -20.25 8.72
N ILE A 68 -20.91 -21.45 9.01
CA ILE A 68 -20.07 -22.55 9.51
C ILE A 68 -19.28 -23.02 8.29
N TYR A 69 -17.97 -22.80 8.28
CA TYR A 69 -17.10 -23.17 7.16
C TYR A 69 -16.64 -24.61 7.31
N ASP A 70 -16.56 -25.31 6.17
CA ASP A 70 -15.93 -26.62 6.10
C ASP A 70 -14.41 -26.45 6.21
N PRO A 71 -13.67 -27.28 6.98
CA PRO A 71 -12.20 -27.26 7.00
C PRO A 71 -11.53 -27.52 5.64
N GLU A 72 -12.26 -27.98 4.63
CA GLU A 72 -11.73 -28.03 3.25
C GLU A 72 -11.42 -26.61 2.78
N THR A 73 -10.16 -26.22 2.85
CA THR A 73 -9.68 -24.93 2.35
C THR A 73 -8.65 -25.18 1.26
N ARG A 74 -8.69 -24.36 0.20
CA ARG A 74 -7.75 -24.47 -0.91
C ARG A 74 -6.86 -23.24 -0.95
N THR A 75 -5.55 -23.44 -0.76
CA THR A 75 -4.55 -22.40 -0.96
C THR A 75 -4.22 -22.28 -2.45
N ILE A 76 -4.23 -21.06 -2.95
CA ILE A 76 -3.95 -20.72 -4.34
C ILE A 76 -2.81 -19.71 -4.35
N THR A 77 -1.82 -19.96 -5.21
CA THR A 77 -0.70 -19.05 -5.45
C THR A 77 -0.75 -18.58 -6.90
N LEU A 78 -0.68 -17.27 -7.08
CA LEU A 78 -0.63 -16.58 -8.35
C LEU A 78 0.66 -15.79 -8.46
N ASN A 79 1.40 -15.93 -9.55
CA ASN A 79 2.41 -14.95 -9.91
C ASN A 79 1.75 -13.74 -10.60
N GLN A 80 2.50 -12.64 -10.72
CA GLN A 80 2.02 -11.47 -11.46
C GLN A 80 1.63 -11.86 -12.89
N ASP A 81 0.52 -11.28 -13.36
CA ASP A 81 -0.15 -11.50 -14.63
C ASP A 81 -0.67 -12.94 -14.84
N GLN A 82 -0.51 -13.82 -13.86
CA GLN A 82 -1.12 -15.14 -13.90
C GLN A 82 -2.58 -15.10 -13.50
N SER A 83 -3.35 -15.95 -14.17
CA SER A 83 -4.77 -16.13 -13.93
C SER A 83 -5.04 -17.51 -13.32
N TYR A 84 -6.03 -17.59 -12.44
CA TYR A 84 -6.52 -18.83 -11.88
C TYR A 84 -8.05 -18.86 -11.90
N ASP A 85 -8.59 -19.98 -12.34
CA ASP A 85 -10.04 -20.19 -12.43
C ASP A 85 -10.52 -20.93 -11.18
N ILE A 86 -11.46 -20.33 -10.44
CA ILE A 86 -12.02 -20.91 -9.22
C ILE A 86 -13.49 -20.59 -9.09
N ASP A 87 -14.31 -21.65 -8.99
CA ASP A 87 -15.76 -21.60 -9.16
C ASP A 87 -16.04 -20.77 -10.44
N GLY A 88 -17.17 -20.15 -10.76
CA GLY A 88 -17.29 -19.38 -12.03
C GLY A 88 -16.43 -18.09 -12.19
N LEU A 89 -15.24 -17.95 -11.58
CA LEU A 89 -14.40 -16.74 -11.65
C LEU A 89 -13.01 -17.03 -12.22
N ARG A 90 -12.49 -16.08 -13.00
CA ARG A 90 -11.06 -16.01 -13.36
C ARG A 90 -10.44 -14.83 -12.62
N ILE A 91 -9.49 -15.12 -11.74
CA ILE A 91 -8.77 -14.13 -10.93
C ILE A 91 -7.37 -13.98 -11.51
N THR A 92 -7.00 -12.77 -11.93
CA THR A 92 -5.68 -12.40 -12.44
C THR A 92 -4.99 -11.46 -11.45
N TYR A 93 -3.75 -11.76 -11.06
CA TYR A 93 -2.98 -10.90 -10.17
C TYR A 93 -2.22 -9.82 -10.94
N GLN A 94 -2.54 -8.54 -10.73
CA GLN A 94 -1.95 -7.41 -11.47
C GLN A 94 -0.73 -6.77 -10.76
N GLY A 95 -0.35 -7.28 -9.60
CA GLY A 95 0.76 -6.73 -8.80
C GLY A 95 0.31 -5.90 -7.61
N LEU A 96 1.28 -5.21 -7.00
CA LEU A 96 1.05 -4.34 -5.85
C LEU A 96 1.03 -2.86 -6.23
N ASP A 97 0.12 -2.10 -5.61
CA ASP A 97 0.16 -0.64 -5.59
C ASP A 97 0.71 -0.15 -4.25
N GLY A 98 1.99 0.23 -4.28
CA GLY A 98 2.79 0.37 -3.06
C GLY A 98 2.81 -0.94 -2.25
N LYS A 99 3.48 -0.95 -1.10
CA LYS A 99 3.51 -2.15 -0.22
C LYS A 99 2.18 -2.37 0.54
N LYS A 100 1.07 -1.81 0.06
CA LYS A 100 -0.18 -1.66 0.85
C LYS A 100 -1.42 -2.22 0.16
N VAL A 101 -1.48 -2.22 -1.16
CA VAL A 101 -2.68 -2.58 -1.92
C VAL A 101 -2.34 -3.63 -2.97
N VAL A 102 -3.14 -4.69 -3.04
CA VAL A 102 -3.10 -5.71 -4.10
C VAL A 102 -4.03 -5.28 -5.22
N LYS A 103 -3.57 -5.33 -6.46
CA LYS A 103 -4.41 -5.16 -7.65
C LYS A 103 -4.78 -6.52 -8.22
N LEU A 104 -6.07 -6.75 -8.42
CA LEU A 104 -6.61 -7.96 -9.04
C LEU A 104 -7.55 -7.59 -10.17
N ASP A 105 -7.54 -8.38 -11.22
CA ASP A 105 -8.63 -8.39 -12.20
C ASP A 105 -9.45 -9.66 -11.99
N VAL A 106 -10.76 -9.51 -11.94
CA VAL A 106 -11.66 -10.63 -11.73
C VAL A 106 -12.69 -10.65 -12.85
N ARG A 107 -12.81 -11.77 -13.55
CA ARG A 107 -13.83 -11.98 -14.58
C ARG A 107 -14.84 -13.01 -14.12
N VAL A 108 -16.12 -12.75 -14.37
CA VAL A 108 -17.22 -13.66 -14.02
C VAL A 108 -17.55 -14.48 -15.27
N LEU A 109 -16.96 -15.67 -15.37
CA LEU A 109 -16.98 -16.49 -16.59
C LEU A 109 -18.38 -16.84 -17.07
N ALA A 110 -19.36 -16.91 -16.16
CA ALA A 110 -20.75 -17.24 -16.47
C ALA A 110 -21.59 -16.05 -16.96
N PHE A 111 -21.14 -14.81 -16.74
CA PHE A 111 -21.93 -13.60 -17.04
C PHE A 111 -21.26 -12.74 -18.12
N ASP A 112 -19.99 -12.39 -17.90
CA ASP A 112 -19.17 -11.62 -18.84
C ASP A 112 -17.72 -12.12 -18.73
N PRO A 113 -17.29 -13.01 -19.64
CA PRO A 113 -15.95 -13.58 -19.61
C PRO A 113 -14.88 -12.65 -20.18
N GLU A 114 -15.25 -11.55 -20.84
CA GLU A 114 -14.30 -10.66 -21.52
C GLU A 114 -13.94 -9.46 -20.65
N THR A 115 -14.91 -8.90 -19.94
CA THR A 115 -14.71 -7.67 -19.15
C THR A 115 -14.12 -7.96 -17.76
N PRO A 116 -12.90 -7.50 -17.44
CA PRO A 116 -12.35 -7.60 -16.11
C PRO A 116 -12.97 -6.55 -15.16
N PHE A 117 -13.36 -6.99 -13.97
CA PHE A 117 -13.62 -6.12 -12.85
C PHE A 117 -12.31 -5.87 -12.10
N HIS A 118 -11.87 -4.61 -12.07
CA HIS A 118 -10.64 -4.21 -11.39
C HIS A 118 -10.88 -4.02 -9.89
N TYR A 119 -10.19 -4.82 -9.07
CA TYR A 119 -10.23 -4.76 -7.62
C TYR A 119 -8.91 -4.22 -7.06
N GLN A 120 -9.03 -3.33 -6.08
CA GLN A 120 -7.91 -2.88 -5.25
C GLN A 120 -8.17 -3.31 -3.81
N LEU A 121 -7.34 -4.21 -3.29
CA LEU A 121 -7.53 -4.80 -1.97
C LEU A 121 -6.43 -4.30 -1.03
N PRO A 122 -6.77 -3.49 -0.02
CA PRO A 122 -5.84 -3.18 1.06
C PRO A 122 -5.39 -4.48 1.74
N ILE A 123 -4.07 -4.71 1.84
CA ILE A 123 -3.50 -5.95 2.38
C ILE A 123 -4.01 -6.19 3.81
N ALA A 124 -4.16 -5.14 4.61
CA ALA A 124 -4.67 -5.22 5.97
C ALA A 124 -6.09 -5.82 6.02
N ALA A 125 -6.99 -5.35 5.16
CA ALA A 125 -8.36 -5.87 5.09
C ALA A 125 -8.39 -7.30 4.51
N ALA A 126 -7.59 -7.54 3.45
CA ALA A 126 -7.56 -8.84 2.79
C ALA A 126 -7.03 -9.97 3.69
N ARG A 127 -6.19 -9.67 4.69
CA ARG A 127 -5.72 -10.63 5.69
C ARG A 127 -6.80 -11.08 6.66
N GLU A 128 -7.80 -10.25 6.92
CA GLU A 128 -8.95 -10.64 7.73
C GLU A 128 -9.83 -11.59 6.92
N GLU A 129 -10.38 -11.09 5.82
CA GLU A 129 -11.20 -11.82 4.84
C GLU A 129 -11.59 -10.81 3.73
N PHE A 130 -11.78 -11.28 2.49
CA PHE A 130 -12.30 -10.46 1.41
C PHE A 130 -13.26 -11.25 0.52
N LEU A 131 -14.09 -10.52 -0.23
CA LEU A 131 -15.11 -11.08 -1.10
C LEU A 131 -14.80 -10.74 -2.56
N LEU A 132 -14.84 -11.74 -3.44
CA LEU A 132 -14.86 -11.53 -4.89
C LEU A 132 -16.10 -12.23 -5.45
N ALA A 133 -16.99 -11.47 -6.10
CA ALA A 133 -18.24 -11.96 -6.67
C ALA A 133 -19.02 -12.95 -5.79
N GLY A 134 -19.16 -12.62 -4.50
CA GLY A 134 -19.92 -13.42 -3.52
C GLY A 134 -19.15 -14.57 -2.85
N ARG A 135 -17.90 -14.83 -3.24
CA ARG A 135 -17.05 -15.88 -2.67
C ARG A 135 -16.03 -15.30 -1.70
N ARG A 136 -15.77 -16.01 -0.61
CA ARG A 136 -14.88 -15.53 0.46
C ARG A 136 -13.48 -16.10 0.30
N PHE A 137 -12.52 -15.22 0.51
CA PHE A 137 -11.11 -15.51 0.43
C PHE A 137 -10.40 -14.89 1.61
N LYS A 138 -9.24 -15.43 1.94
CA LYS A 138 -8.34 -14.87 2.95
C LYS A 138 -6.96 -14.73 2.36
N LEU A 139 -6.37 -13.55 2.51
CA LEU A 139 -5.01 -13.32 2.07
C LEU A 139 -4.03 -14.03 3.01
N ILE A 140 -3.18 -14.88 2.44
CA ILE A 140 -2.07 -15.51 3.15
C ILE A 140 -0.84 -14.62 3.01
N SER A 141 -0.44 -14.32 1.76
CA SER A 141 0.72 -13.49 1.48
C SER A 141 0.54 -12.65 0.21
N ALA A 142 1.16 -11.48 0.19
CA ALA A 142 1.22 -10.63 -0.99
C ALA A 142 2.61 -10.00 -1.09
N GLY A 143 3.23 -10.13 -2.26
CA GLY A 143 4.51 -9.56 -2.62
C GLY A 143 4.48 -9.08 -4.05
N ARG A 144 5.52 -8.35 -4.48
CA ARG A 144 5.54 -7.66 -5.79
C ARG A 144 5.10 -8.56 -6.94
N ASN A 145 5.57 -9.81 -6.95
CA ASN A 145 5.35 -10.76 -8.05
C ASN A 145 4.52 -11.99 -7.64
N ARG A 146 4.07 -12.08 -6.38
CA ARG A 146 3.39 -13.26 -5.85
C ARG A 146 2.21 -12.86 -4.98
N PHE A 147 1.08 -13.49 -5.20
CA PHE A 147 -0.15 -13.33 -4.44
C PHE A 147 -0.65 -14.71 -4.02
N GLU A 148 -0.89 -14.90 -2.72
CA GLU A 148 -1.29 -16.18 -2.16
C GLU A 148 -2.50 -16.00 -1.26
N PHE A 149 -3.55 -16.75 -1.54
CA PHE A 149 -4.83 -16.63 -0.86
C PHE A 149 -5.47 -17.98 -0.65
N GLN A 150 -6.33 -18.06 0.35
CA GLN A 150 -7.11 -19.23 0.71
C GLN A 150 -8.55 -19.02 0.27
N HIS A 151 -9.13 -19.99 -0.42
CA HIS A 151 -10.57 -20.02 -0.68
C HIS A 151 -11.29 -20.63 0.53
N LEU A 152 -12.29 -19.91 1.05
CA LEU A 152 -13.08 -20.32 2.20
C LEU A 152 -14.44 -20.84 1.71
N PHE A 153 -14.59 -22.17 1.69
CA PHE A 153 -15.83 -22.82 1.26
C PHE A 153 -16.91 -22.66 2.33
N ALA A 154 -17.99 -21.98 1.99
CA ALA A 154 -19.17 -21.98 2.85
C ALA A 154 -19.73 -23.41 2.89
N SER A 155 -19.74 -24.05 4.05
CA SER A 155 -20.47 -25.32 4.19
C SER A 155 -21.96 -25.00 4.14
N VAL A 156 -22.71 -25.76 3.33
CA VAL A 156 -24.16 -25.77 3.43
C VAL A 156 -24.49 -26.69 4.60
N ALA A 157 -24.94 -26.12 5.72
CA ALA A 157 -25.49 -26.92 6.82
C ALA A 157 -26.64 -27.78 6.25
N LYS A 158 -26.48 -29.11 6.33
CA LYS A 158 -27.51 -30.09 5.96
C LYS A 158 -28.65 -30.10 6.97
#